data_AF-H1Y2D5-F1
#
_entry.id   AF-H1Y2D5-F1
#
_cell.length_a   1.000
_cell.length_b   1.000
_cell.length_c   1.000
_cell.angle_alpha   90.00
_cell.angle_beta   90.00
_cell.angle_gamma   90.00
#
_symmetry.space_group_name_H-M   'P 1'
#
loop_
_entity.id
_entity.type
_entity.pdbx_description
1 polymer ?
#
loop_
_entity_poly.entity_id
_entity_poly.type
_entity_poly.pdbx_seq_one_letter_code
_entity_poly.pdbx_strand_id
1 'polypeptide(L)' 'MQIAAGKISYYCFNSNCKSSVFYLRTTKVTDLPFEVNLLTEKHSCEACGHELTSLLNIEIKKAFLDAFLGI' A
#
# COMPACT_ATOMS: atom_id res chain seq x y z
N MET A 1 -1.47 -27.43 -8.54
CA MET A 1 -1.69 -26.79 -7.22
C MET A 1 -1.86 -25.31 -7.47
N GLN A 2 -3.09 -24.80 -7.51
CA GLN A 2 -3.33 -23.36 -7.63
C GLN A 2 -2.87 -22.72 -6.32
N ILE A 3 -1.76 -21.97 -6.38
CA ILE A 3 -1.35 -21.11 -5.27
C ILE A 3 -2.48 -20.09 -5.14
N ALA A 4 -3.21 -20.11 -4.03
CA ALA A 4 -4.17 -19.05 -3.75
C ALA A 4 -3.39 -17.73 -3.85
N ALA A 5 -3.73 -16.89 -4.83
CA ALA A 5 -3.05 -15.62 -5.00
C ALA A 5 -3.21 -14.85 -3.68
N GLY A 6 -2.09 -14.59 -2.99
CA GLY A 6 -2.10 -13.72 -1.82
C GLY A 6 -2.72 -12.39 -2.19
N LYS A 7 -3.31 -11.66 -1.24
CA LYS A 7 -3.76 -10.29 -1.46
C LYS A 7 -2.85 -9.33 -0.74
N ILE A 8 -2.64 -8.16 -1.31
CA ILE A 8 -1.94 -7.04 -0.69
C ILE A 8 -2.96 -5.94 -0.42
N SER A 9 -3.03 -5.50 0.82
CA SER A 9 -3.86 -4.38 1.24
C SER A 9 -3.12 -3.05 1.04
N TYR A 10 -3.79 -2.11 0.39
CA TYR A 10 -3.32 -0.76 0.14
C TYR A 10 -4.13 0.25 0.96
N TYR A 11 -3.44 1.27 1.45
CA TYR A 11 -3.99 2.23 2.40
C TYR A 11 -3.71 3.67 1.96
N CYS A 12 -4.63 4.58 2.31
CA CYS A 12 -4.45 6.00 2.10
C CYS A 12 -3.78 6.64 3.33
N PHE A 13 -2.62 7.24 3.15
CA PHE A 13 -1.86 7.95 4.20
C PHE A 13 -2.02 9.49 4.12
N ASN A 14 -3.03 9.99 3.40
CA ASN A 14 -3.33 11.42 3.39
C ASN A 14 -4.13 11.82 4.64
N SER A 15 -3.52 12.54 5.59
CA SER A 15 -4.17 13.01 6.82
C SER A 15 -5.38 13.93 6.62
N ASN A 16 -5.57 14.49 5.43
CA ASN A 16 -6.74 15.31 5.10
C ASN A 16 -7.87 14.50 4.46
N CYS A 17 -7.67 13.19 4.25
CA CYS A 17 -8.68 12.31 3.66
C CYS A 17 -9.43 11.54 4.75
N LYS A 18 -10.76 11.65 4.77
CA LYS A 18 -11.62 10.86 5.66
C LYS A 18 -11.43 9.34 5.52
N SER A 19 -11.00 8.86 4.35
CA SER A 19 -10.76 7.43 4.10
C SER A 19 -9.34 6.98 4.48
N SER A 20 -8.56 7.86 5.11
CA SER A 20 -7.19 7.55 5.52
C SER A 20 -7.12 6.65 6.74
N VAL A 21 -5.98 6.00 6.93
CA VAL A 21 -5.62 5.23 8.14
C VAL A 21 -5.68 6.05 9.42
N PHE A 22 -5.54 7.37 9.34
CA PHE A 22 -5.65 8.25 10.50
C PHE A 22 -7.08 8.34 11.05
N TYR A 23 -8.08 7.93 10.27
CA TYR A 23 -9.49 7.92 10.65
C TYR A 23 -10.04 6.49 10.63
N LEU A 24 -9.63 5.69 11.63
CA LEU A 24 -9.84 4.24 11.74
C LEU A 24 -11.28 3.74 11.45
N ARG A 25 -12.31 4.56 11.69
CA ARG A 25 -13.71 4.17 11.44
C ARG A 25 -14.12 4.23 9.97
N THR A 26 -13.38 4.97 9.16
CA THR A 26 -13.70 5.28 7.75
C THR A 26 -12.59 4.88 6.80
N THR A 27 -11.50 4.30 7.31
CA THR A 27 -10.41 3.78 6.49
C THR A 27 -10.94 2.77 5.48
N LYS A 28 -10.77 3.07 4.20
CA LYS A 28 -11.04 2.11 3.12
C LYS A 28 -9.74 1.40 2.77
N VAL A 29 -9.82 0.08 2.66
CA VAL A 29 -8.71 -0.78 2.25
C VAL A 29 -8.97 -1.25 0.82
N THR A 30 -7.97 -1.10 -0.04
CA THR A 30 -8.02 -1.67 -1.39
C THR A 30 -7.17 -2.92 -1.40
N ASP A 31 -7.80 -4.08 -1.57
CA ASP A 31 -7.10 -5.36 -1.67
C ASP A 31 -6.86 -5.72 -3.13
N LEU A 32 -5.59 -5.87 -3.50
CA LEU A 32 -5.18 -6.27 -4.84
C LEU A 32 -4.53 -7.67 -4.81
N PRO A 33 -4.61 -8.45 -5.89
CA PRO A 33 -3.83 -9.69 -6.01
C PRO A 33 -2.33 -9.42 -5.81
N PHE A 34 -1.64 -10.39 -5.22
CA PHE A 34 -0.19 -10.38 -5.10
C PHE A 34 0.40 -10.68 -6.47
N GLU A 35 0.68 -9.64 -7.23
CA GLU A 35 1.41 -9.70 -8.49
C GLU A 35 2.51 -8.65 -8.47
N VAL A 36 3.71 -9.02 -8.92
CA VAL A 36 4.89 -8.12 -8.89
C VAL A 36 4.62 -6.81 -9.62
N ASN A 37 3.87 -6.86 -10.72
CA ASN A 37 3.50 -5.69 -11.50
C ASN A 37 2.65 -4.70 -10.67
N LEU A 38 1.71 -5.22 -9.86
CA LEU A 38 0.82 -4.42 -9.02
C LEU A 38 1.55 -3.74 -7.85
N LEU A 39 2.73 -4.24 -7.45
CA LEU A 39 3.61 -3.57 -6.48
C LEU A 39 4.23 -2.29 -7.05
N THR A 40 4.47 -2.25 -8.36
CA THR A 40 5.09 -1.12 -9.06
C THR A 40 4.08 -0.11 -9.59
N GLU A 41 2.81 -0.49 -9.70
CA GLU A 41 1.74 0.39 -10.14
C GLU A 41 1.29 1.36 -9.04
N LYS A 42 0.94 2.58 -9.48
CA LYS A 42 0.35 3.58 -8.60
C LYS A 42 -1.15 3.37 -8.50
N HIS A 43 -1.60 3.12 -7.29
CA HIS A 43 -3.03 3.02 -6.97
C HIS A 43 -3.46 4.32 -6.30
N SER A 44 -4.67 4.80 -6.59
CA SER A 44 -5.16 6.06 -6.05
C SER A 44 -6.36 5.85 -5.14
N CYS A 45 -6.42 6.60 -4.04
CA CYS A 45 -7.56 6.61 -3.14
C CYS A 45 -8.77 7.21 -3.85
N GLU A 46 -9.85 6.44 -3.96
CA GLU A 46 -11.10 6.92 -4.60
C GLU A 46 -11.68 8.19 -3.97
N ALA A 47 -11.41 8.42 -2.67
CA ALA A 47 -11.99 9.55 -1.94
C ALA A 47 -11.24 10.87 -2.11
N CYS A 48 -9.93 10.84 -2.36
CA CYS A 48 -9.10 12.05 -2.41
C CYS A 48 -8.04 12.06 -3.52
N GLY A 49 -7.98 11.02 -4.36
CA GLY A 49 -7.01 10.88 -5.45
C GLY A 49 -5.55 10.66 -5.01
N HIS A 50 -5.27 10.55 -3.71
CA HIS A 50 -3.91 10.41 -3.21
C HIS A 50 -3.39 8.99 -3.42
N GLU A 51 -2.08 8.86 -3.66
CA GLU A 51 -1.43 7.56 -3.89
C GLU A 51 -1.60 6.66 -2.66
N LEU A 52 -2.09 5.44 -2.89
CA LEU A 52 -2.21 4.42 -1.89
C LEU A 52 -0.87 3.71 -1.72
N THR A 53 -0.57 3.31 -0.48
CA THR A 53 0.66 2.58 -0.15
C THR A 53 0.29 1.33 0.63
N SER A 54 0.90 0.20 0.26
CA SER A 54 0.82 -1.04 1.03
C SER A 54 1.95 -1.10 2.07
N LEU A 55 1.74 -1.84 3.16
CA LEU A 55 2.81 -2.08 4.15
C LEU A 55 4.00 -2.81 3.51
N LEU A 56 3.73 -3.74 2.60
CA LEU A 56 4.78 -4.42 1.84
C LEU A 56 5.65 -3.44 1.03
N ASN A 57 5.05 -2.43 0.38
CA ASN A 57 5.82 -1.41 -0.32
C ASN A 57 6.71 -0.60 0.64
N ILE A 58 6.27 -0.37 1.88
CA ILE A 58 7.09 0.31 2.90
C ILE A 58 8.25 -0.58 3.33
N GLU A 59 8.02 -1.87 3.56
CA GLU A 59 9.07 -2.83 3.94
C GLU A 59 10.11 -3.00 2.83
N ILE A 60 9.69 -3.12 1.57
CA ILE A 60 10.60 -3.20 0.43
C ILE A 60 11.46 -1.93 0.33
N LYS A 61 10.83 -0.75 0.46
CA LYS A 61 11.55 0.54 0.43
C LYS A 61 12.55 0.63 1.59
N LYS A 62 12.14 0.21 2.80
CA LYS A 62 13.01 0.19 3.97
C LYS A 62 14.20 -0.75 3.74
N ALA A 63 13.96 -2.00 3.33
CA ALA A 63 15.02 -2.97 3.06
C ALA A 63 16.00 -2.46 1.99
N PHE A 64 15.50 -1.78 0.96
CA PHE A 64 16.35 -1.12 -0.04
C PHE A 64 17.19 -0.01 0.58
N LEU A 65 16.59 0.88 1.38
CA LEU A 65 17.31 1.95 2.05
C LEU A 65 18.37 1.41 3.02
N ASP A 66 18.05 0.41 3.83
CA ASP A 66 18.98 -0.22 4.78
C ASP A 66 20.16 -0.85 4.00
N ALA A 67 19.88 -1.55 2.89
CA ALA A 67 20.92 -2.19 2.08
C ALA A 67 21.83 -1.19 1.33
N PHE A 68 21.31 -0.05 0.89
CA PHE A 68 22.07 0.93 0.10
C PHE A 68 22.69 2.06 0.92
N LEU A 69 22.09 2.44 2.04
CA LEU A 69 22.53 3.57 2.88
C LEU A 69 23.26 3.11 4.15
N GLY A 70 23.24 1.82 4.49
CA GLY A 70 23.97 1.27 5.63
C GLY A 70 23.53 1.83 6.98
N ILE A 71 22.24 2.17 7.11
CA ILE A 71 21.58 2.52 8.39
C ILE A 71 21.03 1.25 9.01
#